data_AF-A0A1F5NJ13-F1
#
_entry.id   AF-A0A1F5NJ13-F1
#
_cell.length_a   1.000
_cell.length_b   1.000
_cell.length_c   1.000
_cell.angle_alpha   90.00
_cell.angle_beta   90.00
_cell.angle_gamma   90.00
#
_symmetry.space_group_name_H-M   'P 1'
#
loop_
_entity.id
_entity.type
_entity.pdbx_description
1 polymer ?
#
loop_
_entity_poly.entity_id
_entity_poly.type
_entity_poly.pdbx_seq_one_letter_code
_entity_poly.pdbx_strand_id
1 'polypeptide(L)'
;MDNQDELFVVVDKSDKIIGYRTRYDCHHNKQLIHRTIGVVIFNDKEEILLQKRSKNKDTNPSLYTLAVAGHVDKGETYKQTAQRELLEELGISSPLFKKKKFIVKTDIETEMNCIFTATYNGPFSPNKQETDGVKFVTIN
;
A
#
# COMPACT_ATOMS: atom_id res chain seq x y z
N MET A 1 5.34 -6.72 14.54
CA MET A 1 6.19 -7.12 13.41
C MET A 1 5.33 -7.88 12.44
N ASP A 2 5.51 -7.63 11.14
CA ASP A 2 4.66 -8.20 10.10
C ASP A 2 4.88 -9.72 9.98
N ASN A 3 3.81 -10.44 9.62
CA ASN A 3 3.83 -11.89 9.46
C ASN A 3 4.65 -12.28 8.23
N GLN A 4 5.81 -12.88 8.44
CA GLN A 4 6.72 -13.25 7.36
C GLN A 4 6.22 -14.43 6.51
N ASP A 5 5.26 -15.21 7.03
CA ASP A 5 4.63 -16.35 6.34
C ASP A 5 3.38 -15.95 5.55
N GLU A 6 2.98 -14.68 5.60
CA GLU A 6 1.87 -14.14 4.80
C GLU A 6 2.11 -14.39 3.30
N LEU A 7 1.09 -14.85 2.58
CA LEU A 7 1.22 -15.22 1.17
C LEU A 7 0.85 -14.06 0.26
N PHE A 8 1.81 -13.57 -0.52
CA PHE A 8 1.60 -12.58 -1.56
C PHE A 8 1.25 -13.22 -2.90
N VAL A 9 0.45 -12.50 -3.69
CA VAL A 9 0.11 -12.86 -5.07
C VAL A 9 1.29 -12.53 -5.99
N VAL A 10 1.94 -13.56 -6.52
CA VAL A 10 3.07 -13.42 -7.47
C VAL A 10 2.56 -13.49 -8.90
N VAL A 11 3.04 -12.58 -9.73
CA VAL A 11 2.63 -12.39 -11.12
C VAL A 11 3.82 -12.36 -12.08
N ASP A 12 3.53 -12.52 -13.36
CA ASP A 12 4.46 -12.13 -14.42
C ASP A 12 4.38 -10.63 -14.74
N LYS A 13 5.20 -10.18 -15.70
CA LYS A 13 5.24 -8.76 -16.12
C LYS A 13 3.95 -8.26 -16.78
N SER A 14 3.10 -9.18 -17.24
CA SER A 14 1.78 -8.89 -17.82
C SER A 14 0.67 -8.90 -16.77
N ASP A 15 1.02 -9.01 -15.49
CA ASP A 15 0.09 -9.09 -14.37
C ASP A 15 -0.79 -10.35 -14.41
N LYS A 16 -0.29 -11.46 -14.96
CA LYS A 16 -0.93 -12.76 -14.85
C LYS A 16 -0.40 -13.47 -13.59
N ILE A 17 -1.31 -14.00 -12.77
CA ILE A 17 -0.95 -14.77 -11.57
C ILE A 17 -0.18 -16.03 -11.98
N ILE A 18 1.00 -16.22 -11.39
CA ILE A 18 1.86 -17.40 -11.58
C ILE A 18 2.05 -18.21 -10.30
N GLY A 19 1.59 -17.70 -9.15
CA GLY A 19 1.60 -18.42 -7.89
C GLY A 19 1.50 -17.51 -6.68
N TYR A 20 1.88 -18.05 -5.54
CA TYR A 20 1.92 -17.36 -4.26
C TYR A 20 3.25 -17.66 -3.58
N ARG A 21 3.82 -16.68 -2.88
CA ARG A 21 5.07 -16.80 -2.12
C ARG A 21 4.94 -16.05 -0.81
N THR A 22 5.76 -16.41 0.16
CA THR A 22 5.75 -15.74 1.46
C THR A 22 6.20 -14.29 1.30
N ARG A 23 5.76 -13.43 2.23
CA ARG A 23 6.24 -12.06 2.38
C ARG A 23 7.77 -12.03 2.44
N TYR A 24 8.35 -12.95 3.23
CA TYR A 24 9.80 -13.12 3.31
C TYR A 24 10.44 -13.33 1.93
N ASP A 25 9.95 -14.30 1.14
CA ASP A 25 10.50 -14.59 -0.18
C ASP A 25 10.41 -13.38 -1.11
N CYS A 26 9.25 -12.73 -1.16
CA CYS A 26 8.99 -11.57 -2.01
C CYS A 26 9.89 -10.37 -1.67
N HIS A 27 10.13 -10.14 -0.39
CA HIS A 27 10.98 -9.05 0.11
C HIS A 27 12.48 -9.38 0.13
N HIS A 28 12.89 -10.58 -0.30
CA HIS A 28 14.30 -10.97 -0.41
C HIS A 28 14.68 -11.53 -1.79
N ASN A 29 13.74 -11.54 -2.74
CA ASN A 29 13.97 -12.02 -4.10
C ASN A 29 13.25 -11.15 -5.14
N LYS A 30 13.98 -10.16 -5.67
CA LYS A 30 13.52 -9.27 -6.76
C LYS A 30 13.08 -9.94 -8.07
N GLN A 31 13.22 -11.25 -8.21
CA GLN A 31 12.67 -11.98 -9.36
C GLN A 31 11.19 -12.34 -9.17
N LEU A 32 10.68 -12.27 -7.94
CA LEU A 32 9.27 -12.45 -7.61
C LEU A 32 8.57 -11.10 -7.72
N ILE A 33 7.69 -10.94 -8.72
CA ILE A 33 6.88 -9.73 -8.86
C ILE A 33 5.60 -9.95 -8.06
N HIS A 34 5.42 -9.27 -6.93
CA HIS A 34 4.19 -9.35 -6.13
C HIS A 34 3.28 -8.14 -6.34
N ARG A 35 1.98 -8.32 -6.15
CA ARG A 35 0.99 -7.25 -6.33
C ARG A 35 0.88 -6.37 -5.09
N THR A 36 0.96 -5.06 -5.29
CA THR A 36 0.72 -4.06 -4.24
C THR A 36 -0.23 -2.95 -4.69
N ILE A 37 -0.79 -2.23 -3.72
CA ILE A 37 -1.53 -1.00 -3.93
C ILE A 37 -0.86 0.17 -3.24
N GLY A 38 -1.16 1.37 -3.72
CA GLY A 38 -0.93 2.60 -2.98
C GLY A 38 -2.12 3.53 -3.14
N VAL A 39 -2.49 4.26 -2.09
CA VAL A 39 -3.55 5.27 -2.14
C VAL A 39 -2.95 6.64 -1.82
N VAL A 40 -3.20 7.61 -2.72
CA VAL A 40 -2.96 9.02 -2.47
C VAL A 40 -4.29 9.64 -2.04
N ILE A 41 -4.33 10.30 -0.88
CA ILE A 41 -5.51 11.02 -0.42
C ILE A 41 -5.26 12.50 -0.55
N PHE A 42 -6.18 13.20 -1.21
CA PHE A 42 -6.24 14.65 -1.25
C PHE A 42 -7.29 15.16 -0.26
N ASN A 43 -7.09 16.37 0.28
CA ASN A 43 -8.16 17.13 0.89
C ASN A 43 -8.71 18.20 -0.07
N ASP A 44 -9.72 18.95 0.36
CA ASP A 44 -10.33 20.01 -0.48
C ASP A 44 -9.41 21.22 -0.69
N LYS A 45 -8.25 21.25 -0.02
CA LYS A 45 -7.20 22.26 -0.20
C LYS A 45 -6.08 21.78 -1.15
N GLU A 46 -6.30 20.66 -1.84
CA GLU A 46 -5.32 20.04 -2.76
C GLU A 46 -4.02 19.58 -2.08
N GLU A 47 -4.02 19.44 -0.75
CA GLU A 47 -2.90 18.88 0.00
C GLU A 47 -2.97 17.35 -0.03
N ILE A 48 -1.81 16.68 0.02
CA ILE A 48 -1.74 15.21 0.11
C ILE A 48 -1.57 14.73 1.54
N LEU A 49 -2.25 13.64 1.89
CA LEU A 49 -2.04 12.96 3.15
C LEU A 49 -0.78 12.09 3.07
N LEU A 50 0.17 12.37 3.95
CA LEU A 50 1.30 11.48 4.20
C LEU A 50 1.05 10.68 5.48
N GLN A 51 1.44 9.41 5.43
CA GLN A 51 1.43 8.52 6.58
C GLN A 51 2.86 8.33 7.10
N LYS A 52 3.06 8.45 8.41
CA LYS A 52 4.29 8.02 9.07
C LYS A 52 4.15 6.56 9.46
N ARG A 53 4.95 5.67 8.86
CA ARG A 53 4.91 4.23 9.15
C ARG A 53 5.27 3.96 10.60
N SER A 54 4.60 3.00 11.22
CA SER A 54 4.92 2.56 12.58
C SER A 54 6.36 2.06 12.66
N LYS A 55 7.01 2.26 13.82
CA LYS A 55 8.31 1.66 14.13
C LYS A 55 8.32 0.12 14.09
N ASN A 56 7.14 -0.51 14.13
CA ASN A 56 6.98 -1.97 14.20
C ASN A 56 6.92 -2.65 12.82
N LYS A 57 6.89 -1.87 11.72
CA LYS A 57 6.92 -2.38 10.35
C LYS A 57 8.28 -2.98 10.04
N ASP A 58 8.29 -4.08 9.28
CA ASP A 58 9.53 -4.75 8.86
C ASP A 58 10.29 -3.97 7.76
N THR A 59 9.56 -3.25 6.93
CA THR A 59 10.06 -2.45 5.82
C THR A 59 9.85 -0.96 6.09
N ASN A 60 10.93 -0.18 5.93
CA ASN A 60 10.92 1.28 6.00
C ASN A 60 10.27 1.86 7.28
N PRO A 61 10.60 1.37 8.49
CA PRO A 61 9.98 1.84 9.73
C PRO A 61 10.24 3.33 9.96
N SER A 62 9.26 4.03 10.54
CA SER A 62 9.32 5.47 10.88
C SER A 62 9.44 6.45 9.70
N LEU A 63 9.48 5.98 8.46
CA LEU A 63 9.51 6.84 7.26
C LEU A 63 8.11 7.34 6.89
N TYR A 64 8.05 8.49 6.21
CA TYR A 64 6.82 8.97 5.59
C TYR A 64 6.61 8.30 4.23
N THR A 65 5.38 7.89 3.95
CA THR A 65 4.97 7.25 2.69
C THR A 65 3.59 7.77 2.26
N LEU A 66 3.04 7.17 1.20
CA LEU A 66 1.66 7.36 0.74
C LEU A 66 0.66 7.18 1.89
N ALA A 67 -0.57 7.64 1.69
CA ALA A 67 -1.60 7.61 2.73
C ALA A 67 -1.89 6.18 3.22
N VAL A 68 -1.85 5.20 2.31
CA VAL A 68 -2.11 3.77 2.52
C VAL A 68 -1.29 2.98 1.51
N ALA A 69 -0.72 1.84 1.91
CA ALA A 69 -0.02 0.93 1.01
C ALA A 69 -0.06 -0.50 1.56
N GLY A 70 -0.47 -1.45 0.72
CA GLY A 70 -0.66 -2.84 1.13
C GLY A 70 -0.49 -3.84 0.00
N HIS A 71 -0.51 -5.12 0.37
CA HIS A 71 -0.34 -6.25 -0.53
C HIS A 71 -1.71 -6.78 -0.95
N VAL A 72 -1.85 -7.19 -2.22
CA VAL A 72 -3.11 -7.75 -2.71
C VAL A 72 -3.24 -9.20 -2.25
N ASP A 73 -4.31 -9.52 -1.54
CA ASP A 73 -4.57 -10.87 -1.07
C ASP A 73 -5.07 -11.82 -2.16
N LYS A 74 -4.94 -13.11 -1.88
CA LYS A 74 -5.49 -14.16 -2.73
C LYS A 74 -7.00 -13.99 -2.88
N GLY A 75 -7.44 -13.81 -4.12
CA GLY A 75 -8.86 -13.66 -4.47
C GLY A 75 -9.35 -12.21 -4.46
N GLU A 76 -8.54 -11.27 -4.02
CA GLU A 76 -8.86 -9.84 -4.11
C GLU A 76 -8.45 -9.24 -5.45
N THR A 77 -9.22 -8.25 -5.87
CA THR A 77 -8.79 -7.27 -6.86
C THR A 77 -8.04 -6.14 -6.16
N TYR A 78 -7.16 -5.44 -6.89
CA TYR A 78 -6.49 -4.23 -6.41
C TYR A 78 -7.44 -3.21 -5.76
N LYS A 79 -8.67 -3.06 -6.27
CA LYS A 79 -9.62 -2.09 -5.72
C LYS A 79 -10.18 -2.57 -4.37
N GLN A 80 -10.46 -3.86 -4.23
CA GLN A 80 -10.92 -4.43 -2.96
C GLN A 80 -9.85 -4.30 -1.89
N THR A 81 -8.61 -4.68 -2.21
CA THR A 81 -7.45 -4.48 -1.33
C THR A 81 -7.33 -3.02 -0.91
N ALA A 82 -7.36 -2.07 -1.85
CA ALA A 82 -7.24 -0.66 -1.50
C ALA A 82 -8.39 -0.14 -0.62
N GLN A 83 -9.61 -0.69 -0.74
CA GLN A 83 -10.73 -0.35 0.14
C GLN A 83 -10.56 -0.96 1.54
N ARG A 84 -10.08 -2.20 1.62
CA ARG A 84 -9.76 -2.88 2.88
C ARG A 84 -8.67 -2.13 3.64
N GLU A 85 -7.54 -1.86 2.98
CA GLU A 85 -6.40 -1.17 3.59
C GLU A 85 -6.75 0.27 4.05
N LEU A 86 -7.60 0.99 3.31
CA LEU A 86 -8.12 2.29 3.77
C LEU A 86 -8.86 2.21 5.10
N LEU A 87 -9.65 1.14 5.28
CA LEU A 87 -10.39 0.92 6.50
C LEU A 87 -9.47 0.45 7.63
N GLU A 88 -8.55 -0.47 7.34
CA GLU A 88 -7.65 -1.07 8.33
C GLU A 88 -6.59 -0.09 8.84
N GLU A 89 -5.97 0.69 7.94
CA GLU A 89 -4.88 1.60 8.31
C GLU A 89 -5.39 2.95 8.84
N LEU A 90 -6.45 3.50 8.24
CA LEU A 90 -6.91 4.87 8.49
C LEU A 90 -8.34 4.96 9.07
N GLY A 91 -9.09 3.86 9.11
CA GLY A 91 -10.46 3.85 9.63
C GLY A 91 -11.47 4.54 8.71
N ILE A 92 -11.22 4.60 7.40
CA ILE A 92 -12.06 5.36 6.46
C ILE A 92 -12.57 4.53 5.30
N SER A 93 -13.69 4.96 4.73
CA SER A 93 -14.22 4.47 3.46
C SER A 93 -14.47 5.66 2.54
N SER A 94 -13.88 5.65 1.35
CA SER A 94 -14.02 6.72 0.37
C SER A 94 -13.99 6.15 -1.06
N PRO A 95 -14.66 6.76 -2.04
CA PRO A 95 -14.55 6.38 -3.44
C PRO A 95 -13.09 6.41 -3.92
N LEU A 96 -12.63 5.28 -4.42
CA LEU A 96 -11.30 5.12 -5.00
C LEU A 96 -11.32 5.19 -6.52
N PHE A 97 -10.39 5.97 -7.06
CA PHE A 97 -10.18 6.11 -8.50
C PHE A 97 -8.80 5.58 -8.86
N LYS A 98 -8.75 4.55 -9.72
CA LYS A 98 -7.48 4.02 -10.22
C LYS A 98 -6.80 5.07 -11.10
N LYS A 99 -5.53 5.35 -10.86
CA LYS A 99 -4.72 6.29 -11.67
C LYS A 99 -3.73 5.57 -12.56
N LYS A 100 -2.93 4.66 -12.01
CA LYS A 100 -1.88 3.99 -12.78
C LYS A 100 -1.59 2.61 -12.21
N LYS A 101 -1.11 1.71 -13.08
CA LYS A 101 -0.54 0.41 -12.68
C LYS A 101 0.79 0.24 -13.40
N PHE A 102 1.86 -0.06 -12.67
CA PHE A 102 3.21 -0.15 -13.22
C PHE A 102 4.10 -0.99 -12.30
N ILE A 103 5.22 -1.46 -12.85
CA ILE A 103 6.21 -2.22 -12.09
C ILE A 103 7.17 -1.24 -11.41
N VAL A 104 7.37 -1.41 -10.12
CA VAL A 104 8.42 -0.77 -9.32
C VAL A 104 9.47 -1.81 -9.01
N LYS A 105 10.75 -1.51 -9.26
CA LYS A 105 11.86 -2.41 -9.00
C LYS A 105 12.90 -1.72 -8.12
N THR A 106 13.32 -2.40 -7.07
CA THR A 106 14.45 -1.99 -6.23
C THR A 106 15.54 -3.06 -6.30
N ASP A 107 16.63 -2.87 -5.56
CA ASP A 107 17.66 -3.91 -5.41
C ASP A 107 17.19 -5.10 -4.57
N ILE A 108 16.11 -4.92 -3.81
CA ILE A 108 15.59 -5.87 -2.83
C ILE A 108 14.38 -6.63 -3.40
N GLU A 109 13.43 -5.92 -4.00
CA GLU A 109 12.13 -6.46 -4.37
C GLU A 109 11.64 -5.95 -5.74
N THR A 110 10.52 -6.50 -6.23
CA THR A 110 9.82 -5.98 -7.40
C THR A 110 8.32 -6.07 -7.21
N GLU A 111 7.62 -4.96 -7.41
CA GLU A 111 6.19 -4.86 -7.16
C GLU A 111 5.42 -4.50 -8.44
N MET A 112 4.32 -5.21 -8.71
CA MET A 112 3.28 -4.75 -9.63
C MET A 112 2.31 -3.85 -8.86
N ASN A 113 2.64 -2.56 -8.81
CA ASN A 113 1.95 -1.58 -7.98
C ASN A 113 0.78 -0.92 -8.73
N CYS A 114 -0.38 -0.81 -8.07
CA CYS A 114 -1.54 -0.10 -8.57
C CYS A 114 -1.88 1.10 -7.67
N ILE A 115 -1.78 2.31 -8.23
CA ILE A 115 -2.06 3.56 -7.54
C ILE A 115 -3.53 3.95 -7.70
N PHE A 116 -4.15 4.26 -6.57
CA PHE A 116 -5.47 4.86 -6.46
C PHE A 116 -5.38 6.26 -5.85
N THR A 117 -6.42 7.05 -6.09
CA THR A 117 -6.64 8.33 -5.41
C THR A 117 -7.99 8.38 -4.75
N ALA A 118 -8.10 9.11 -3.65
CA ALA A 118 -9.34 9.51 -3.02
C ALA A 118 -9.29 10.96 -2.55
N THR A 119 -10.45 11.55 -2.31
CA THR A 119 -10.58 12.83 -1.61
C THR A 119 -11.22 12.58 -0.26
N TYR A 120 -10.62 13.06 0.83
CA TYR A 120 -11.14 12.90 2.18
C TYR A 120 -10.47 13.89 3.14
N ASN A 121 -11.26 14.69 3.88
CA ASN A 121 -10.74 15.73 4.78
C ASN A 121 -10.45 15.25 6.21
N GLY A 122 -10.88 14.05 6.56
CA GLY A 122 -10.93 13.57 7.95
C GLY A 122 -12.38 13.48 8.48
N PRO A 123 -12.56 13.04 9.73
CA PRO A 123 -11.52 12.59 10.65
C PRO A 123 -10.94 11.22 10.24
N PHE A 124 -9.70 10.97 10.67
CA PHE A 124 -9.04 9.66 10.52
C PHE A 124 -9.01 8.95 11.88
N SER A 125 -9.00 7.62 11.86
CA SER A 125 -8.75 6.78 13.03
C SER A 125 -7.57 5.84 12.74
N PRO A 126 -6.33 6.36 12.76
CA PRO A 126 -5.18 5.57 12.30
C PRO A 126 -4.88 4.40 13.23
N ASN A 127 -4.65 3.23 12.65
CA ASN A 127 -4.25 2.04 13.40
C ASN A 127 -2.78 2.17 13.84
N LYS A 128 -2.55 2.22 15.15
CA LYS A 128 -1.21 2.41 15.74
C LYS A 128 -0.23 1.27 15.47
N GLN A 129 -0.72 0.10 15.04
CA GLN A 129 0.16 -0.99 14.62
C GLN A 129 0.79 -0.71 13.25
N GLU A 130 0.07 0.03 12.39
CA GLU A 130 0.47 0.34 11.02
C GLU A 130 1.15 1.71 10.91
N THR A 131 0.65 2.70 11.65
CA THR A 131 1.10 4.09 11.53
C THR A 131 1.28 4.81 12.86
N ASP A 132 2.29 5.67 12.93
CA ASP A 132 2.54 6.59 14.05
C ASP A 132 1.82 7.95 13.87
N GLY A 133 1.04 8.11 12.80
CA GLY A 133 0.23 9.30 12.53
C GLY A 133 0.21 9.69 11.05
N VAL A 134 -0.74 10.58 10.72
CA VAL A 134 -0.91 11.15 9.39
C VAL A 134 -0.89 12.67 9.42
N LYS A 135 -0.48 13.29 8.31
CA LYS A 135 -0.54 14.74 8.15
C LYS A 135 -0.78 15.12 6.69
N PHE A 136 -1.53 16.19 6.48
CA PHE A 136 -1.61 16.83 5.18
C PHE A 136 -0.37 17.68 4.92
N VAL A 137 0.09 17.68 3.68
CA VAL A 137 1.18 18.55 3.20
C VAL A 137 0.83 19.15 1.85
N THR A 138 1.19 20.41 1.66
CA THR A 138 1.08 21.10 0.37
C THR A 138 2.12 20.59 -0.60
N ILE A 139 1.73 20.39 -1.86
CA ILE A 139 2.66 20.14 -2.96
C ILE A 139 2.99 21.52 -3.57
N ASN A 140 4.25 21.92 -3.49
CA ASN A 140 4.76 23.16 -4.09
C ASN A 140 5.45 22.88 -5.43
#